data_AF-A0A9E3EB52-F1
#
_entry.id   AF-A0A9E3EB52-F1
#
_cell.length_a   1.000
_cell.length_b   1.000
_cell.length_c   1.000
_cell.angle_alpha   90.00
_cell.angle_beta   90.00
_cell.angle_gamma   90.00
#
_symmetry.space_group_name_H-M   'P 1'
#
loop_
_entity.id
_entity.type
_entity.pdbx_description
1 polymer ?
#
loop_
_entity_poly.entity_id
_entity_poly.type
_entity_poly.pdbx_seq_one_letter_code
_entity_poly.pdbx_strand_id
1 'polypeptide(L)'
;METITSLPLPLHTSEAYLGAMQPTCFINYGGGTCFFLESGPMRDAWRELEAYLAGFADSLPERPRALVIVSGHWEEDQATVNVGAHPPLLYDYGGFPDDTYRLTWSAPGAPDIAARVRLLLAAAKIDSDENASRGWDHGVFVPLKVMFPRAEIPTSSSHFSGTLVPPNTSPSGKP
;
A
#
# COMPACT_ATOMS: atom_id res chain seq x y z
N MET A 1 16.90 35.59 43.56
CA MET A 1 15.58 34.94 43.40
C MET A 1 14.91 35.54 42.18
N GLU A 2 14.63 34.89 41.07
CA GLU A 2 15.08 33.66 40.39
C GLU A 2 14.60 33.89 38.94
N THR A 3 15.48 33.83 37.95
CA THR A 3 15.09 34.01 36.54
C THR A 3 14.91 32.63 35.91
N ILE A 4 13.67 32.28 35.57
CA ILE A 4 13.34 31.00 34.92
C ILE A 4 13.77 31.09 33.45
N THR A 5 14.90 30.47 33.12
CA THR A 5 15.32 30.24 31.74
C THR A 5 14.62 28.98 31.23
N SER A 6 13.70 29.15 30.28
CA SER A 6 13.11 28.05 29.51
C SER A 6 14.19 27.36 28.67
N LEU A 7 14.52 26.12 29.02
CA LEU A 7 15.34 25.24 28.17
C LEU A 7 14.48 24.72 27.00
N PRO A 8 14.96 24.78 25.74
CA PRO A 8 14.24 24.17 24.64
C PRO A 8 14.27 22.63 24.77
N LEU A 9 13.11 22.01 24.52
CA LEU A 9 12.99 20.55 24.39
C LEU A 9 13.92 20.05 23.27
N PRO A 10 14.60 18.90 23.46
CA PRO A 10 15.42 18.33 22.40
C PRO A 10 14.53 17.92 21.22
N LEU A 11 14.78 18.52 20.06
CA LEU A 11 14.37 17.95 18.78
C LEU A 11 14.97 16.55 18.69
N HIS A 12 14.12 15.52 18.58
CA HIS A 12 14.57 14.19 18.21
C HIS A 12 15.12 14.23 16.79
N THR A 13 16.40 14.56 16.64
CA THR A 13 17.18 14.17 15.47
C THR A 13 17.46 12.68 15.61
N SER A 14 16.59 11.84 15.04
CA SER A 14 16.92 10.43 14.86
C SER A 14 18.10 10.34 13.89
N GLU A 15 19.19 9.72 14.32
CA GLU A 15 20.24 9.26 13.42
C GLU A 15 19.62 8.44 12.28
N ALA A 16 19.69 9.04 11.08
CA ALA A 16 19.77 8.44 9.77
C ALA A 16 19.09 7.07 9.57
N TYR A 17 17.85 7.11 9.07
CA TYR A 17 17.54 6.24 7.94
C TYR A 17 18.49 6.65 6.80
N LEU A 18 19.55 5.87 6.57
CA LEU A 18 20.54 6.07 5.50
C LEU A 18 19.98 5.87 4.07
N GLY A 19 18.67 5.66 3.94
CA GLY A 19 17.96 5.52 2.67
C GLY A 19 17.13 6.76 2.36
N ALA A 20 16.85 6.98 1.08
CA ALA A 20 16.00 8.07 0.65
C ALA A 20 14.56 7.85 1.13
N MET A 21 13.90 8.92 1.59
CA MET A 21 12.48 8.87 1.94
C MET A 21 11.67 8.48 0.70
N GLN A 22 11.00 7.33 0.77
CA GLN A 22 10.12 6.84 -0.28
C GLN A 22 8.83 7.69 -0.32
N PRO A 23 8.25 7.92 -1.51
CA PRO A 23 7.00 8.66 -1.64
C PRO A 23 5.79 7.82 -1.16
N THR A 24 4.72 8.52 -0.77
CA THR A 24 3.38 7.93 -0.66
C THR A 24 2.61 8.30 -1.94
N CYS A 25 2.05 7.30 -2.61
CA CYS A 25 1.39 7.50 -3.91
C CYS A 25 -0.02 6.92 -3.89
N PHE A 26 -0.92 7.60 -4.61
CA PHE A 26 -2.20 7.02 -5.01
C PHE A 26 -2.04 6.41 -6.40
N ILE A 27 -2.37 5.13 -6.54
CA ILE A 27 -2.18 4.36 -7.76
C ILE A 27 -3.54 3.95 -8.31
N ASN A 28 -3.83 4.36 -9.55
CA ASN A 28 -4.95 3.81 -10.29
C ASN A 28 -4.59 2.38 -10.75
N TYR A 29 -5.33 1.39 -10.27
CA TYR A 29 -5.09 -0.04 -10.56
C TYR A 29 -5.70 -0.50 -11.89
N GLY A 30 -6.45 0.36 -12.58
CA GLY A 30 -7.11 0.07 -13.85
C GLY A 30 -8.42 -0.71 -13.69
N GLY A 31 -8.94 -1.22 -14.81
CA GLY A 31 -10.14 -2.07 -14.81
C GLY A 31 -9.78 -3.55 -14.90
N GLY A 32 -9.92 -4.29 -13.80
CA GLY A 32 -9.62 -5.73 -13.74
C GLY A 32 -8.18 -6.02 -14.21
N THR A 33 -8.02 -6.82 -15.27
CA THR A 33 -6.71 -7.17 -15.85
C THR A 33 -6.41 -6.44 -17.17
N CYS A 34 -6.83 -5.18 -17.28
CA CYS A 34 -6.76 -4.41 -18.51
C CYS A 34 -5.38 -4.37 -19.19
N PHE A 35 -4.29 -4.42 -18.42
CA PHE A 35 -2.89 -4.41 -18.93
C PHE A 35 -2.41 -5.77 -19.45
N PHE A 36 -3.23 -6.82 -19.38
CA PHE A 36 -2.87 -8.17 -19.81
C PHE A 36 -3.81 -8.71 -20.89
N LEU A 37 -4.67 -7.83 -21.45
CA LEU A 37 -5.52 -8.15 -22.59
C LEU A 37 -4.72 -8.23 -23.89
N GLU A 38 -5.23 -8.97 -24.86
CA GLU A 38 -4.70 -8.93 -26.24
C GLU A 38 -4.76 -7.51 -26.83
N SER A 39 -3.96 -7.27 -27.87
CA SER A 39 -3.95 -5.97 -28.55
C SER A 39 -5.31 -5.65 -29.15
N GLY A 40 -5.81 -4.45 -28.90
CA GLY A 40 -7.10 -4.00 -29.41
C GLY A 40 -7.61 -2.78 -28.63
N PRO A 41 -8.79 -2.24 -29.00
CA PRO A 41 -9.27 -0.95 -28.49
C PRO A 41 -9.38 -0.88 -26.97
N MET A 42 -9.78 -1.99 -26.33
CA MET A 42 -9.87 -2.06 -24.87
C MET A 42 -8.50 -1.99 -24.22
N ARG A 43 -7.48 -2.69 -24.75
CA ARG A 43 -6.10 -2.60 -24.25
C ARG A 43 -5.49 -1.23 -24.52
N ASP A 44 -5.77 -0.67 -25.70
CA ASP A 44 -5.26 0.63 -26.13
C ASP A 44 -5.71 1.77 -25.21
N ALA A 45 -6.94 1.70 -24.69
CA ALA A 45 -7.48 2.67 -23.74
C ALA A 45 -6.68 2.78 -22.42
N TRP A 46 -5.87 1.77 -22.08
CA TRP A 46 -5.09 1.73 -20.84
C TRP A 46 -3.58 1.93 -21.06
N ARG A 47 -3.12 2.20 -22.29
CA ARG A 47 -1.69 2.30 -22.61
C ARG A 47 -0.96 3.38 -21.82
N GLU A 48 -1.57 4.55 -21.62
CA GLU A 48 -0.95 5.64 -20.87
C GLU A 48 -0.74 5.27 -19.40
N LEU A 49 -1.75 4.66 -18.79
CA LEU A 49 -1.65 4.16 -17.41
C LEU A 49 -0.62 3.04 -17.32
N GLU A 50 -0.63 2.09 -18.26
CA GLU A 50 0.37 1.01 -18.31
C GLU A 50 1.79 1.55 -18.41
N ALA A 51 2.02 2.54 -19.29
CA ALA A 51 3.34 3.18 -19.44
C ALA A 51 3.77 3.92 -18.17
N TYR A 52 2.84 4.62 -17.51
CA TYR A 52 3.10 5.25 -16.21
C TYR A 52 3.51 4.21 -15.15
N LEU A 53 2.76 3.11 -15.03
CA LEU A 53 3.04 2.05 -14.07
C LEU A 53 4.38 1.36 -14.39
N ALA A 54 4.68 1.11 -15.65
CA ALA A 54 5.94 0.48 -16.08
C ALA A 54 7.16 1.36 -15.78
N GLY A 55 7.02 2.69 -15.88
CA GLY A 55 8.07 3.65 -15.51
C GLY A 55 8.11 3.99 -14.02
N PHE A 56 7.17 3.49 -13.22
CA PHE A 56 7.03 3.92 -11.82
C PHE A 56 8.27 3.60 -10.99
N ALA A 57 8.85 2.40 -11.14
CA ALA A 57 10.02 1.99 -10.37
C ALA A 57 11.22 2.92 -10.58
N ASP A 58 11.41 3.44 -11.81
CA ASP A 58 12.48 4.37 -12.16
C ASP A 58 12.23 5.79 -11.64
N SER A 59 10.97 6.12 -11.31
CA SER A 59 10.60 7.40 -10.69
C SER A 59 10.89 7.45 -9.18
N LEU A 60 11.17 6.31 -8.56
CA LEU A 60 11.46 6.24 -7.13
C LEU A 60 12.91 6.67 -6.84
N PRO A 61 13.17 7.28 -5.67
CA PRO A 61 14.51 7.74 -5.33
C PRO A 61 15.51 6.58 -5.17
N GLU A 62 15.01 5.41 -4.77
CA GLU A 62 15.73 4.14 -4.75
C GLU A 62 14.72 2.99 -4.77
N ARG A 63 15.19 1.76 -4.96
CA ARG A 63 14.36 0.56 -4.87
C ARG A 63 13.78 0.39 -3.45
N PRO A 64 12.45 0.31 -3.27
CA PRO A 64 11.86 0.07 -1.95
C PRO A 64 12.31 -1.26 -1.36
N ARG A 65 12.55 -1.26 -0.04
CA ARG A 65 12.83 -2.50 0.71
C ARG A 65 11.55 -3.29 1.01
N ALA A 66 10.41 -2.61 1.05
CA ALA A 66 9.10 -3.20 1.21
C ALA A 66 8.03 -2.25 0.66
N LEU A 67 6.83 -2.78 0.39
CA LEU A 67 5.63 -2.04 0.01
C LEU A 67 4.56 -2.20 1.09
N VAL A 68 3.94 -1.09 1.48
CA VAL A 68 2.71 -1.09 2.28
C VAL A 68 1.59 -0.55 1.39
N ILE A 69 0.60 -1.39 1.10
CA ILE A 69 -0.45 -1.10 0.14
C ILE A 69 -1.79 -1.05 0.85
N VAL A 70 -2.53 0.05 0.72
CA VAL A 70 -3.93 0.10 1.15
C VAL A 70 -4.79 -0.23 -0.06
N SER A 71 -5.46 -1.38 -0.05
CA SER A 71 -6.26 -1.81 -1.21
C SER A 71 -7.68 -1.26 -1.13
N GLY A 72 -8.19 -0.73 -2.26
CA GLY A 72 -9.60 -0.37 -2.40
C GLY A 72 -10.55 -1.56 -2.54
N HIS A 73 -10.02 -2.78 -2.68
CA HIS A 73 -10.77 -4.04 -2.80
C HIS A 73 -10.84 -4.82 -1.49
N TRP A 74 -10.27 -4.27 -0.42
CA TRP A 74 -10.34 -4.86 0.89
C TRP A 74 -11.06 -3.90 1.81
N GLU A 75 -12.16 -4.37 2.39
CA GLU A 75 -12.93 -3.66 3.39
C GLU A 75 -13.21 -4.61 4.56
N GLU A 76 -13.03 -4.11 5.78
CA GLU A 76 -13.24 -4.80 7.05
C GLU A 76 -13.78 -3.79 8.06
N ASP A 77 -14.40 -4.26 9.15
CA ASP A 77 -14.95 -3.37 10.18
C ASP A 77 -13.85 -2.55 10.89
N GLN A 78 -12.64 -3.12 10.99
CA GLN A 78 -11.47 -2.52 11.62
C GLN A 78 -10.29 -2.42 10.65
N ALA A 79 -9.37 -1.51 10.95
CA ALA A 79 -8.09 -1.46 10.25
C ALA A 79 -7.41 -2.83 10.33
N THR A 80 -7.17 -3.48 9.19
CA THR A 80 -6.67 -4.85 9.16
C THR A 80 -5.43 -4.93 8.29
N VAL A 81 -4.38 -5.55 8.81
CA VAL A 81 -3.08 -5.67 8.13
C VAL A 81 -2.83 -7.12 7.72
N ASN A 82 -2.40 -7.34 6.48
CA ASN A 82 -2.02 -8.67 6.02
C ASN A 82 -0.68 -9.10 6.61
N VAL A 83 -0.65 -10.22 7.33
CA VAL A 83 0.56 -10.78 7.97
C VAL A 83 1.03 -12.09 7.33
N GLY A 84 0.39 -12.53 6.25
CA GLY A 84 0.74 -13.78 5.57
C GLY A 84 2.11 -13.69 4.90
N ALA A 85 2.97 -14.70 5.08
CA ALA A 85 4.32 -14.71 4.50
C ALA A 85 4.36 -15.02 2.99
N HIS A 86 3.37 -15.77 2.49
CA HIS A 86 3.24 -16.12 1.07
C HIS A 86 1.78 -16.05 0.61
N PRO A 87 1.17 -14.85 0.54
CA PRO A 87 -0.23 -14.74 0.17
C PRO A 87 -0.47 -15.17 -1.28
N PRO A 88 -1.55 -15.94 -1.55
CA PRO A 88 -1.93 -16.27 -2.91
C PRO A 88 -2.49 -15.05 -3.64
N LEU A 89 -2.64 -15.13 -4.96
CA LEU A 89 -3.46 -14.16 -5.69
C LEU A 89 -4.95 -14.41 -5.39
N LEU A 90 -5.69 -13.32 -5.18
CA LEU A 90 -7.14 -13.30 -5.05
C LEU A 90 -7.72 -12.69 -6.34
N TYR A 91 -8.48 -13.51 -7.06
CA TYR A 91 -9.12 -13.13 -8.33
C TYR A 91 -10.52 -12.57 -8.07
N ASP A 92 -10.60 -11.30 -7.69
CA ASP A 92 -11.84 -10.60 -7.32
C ASP A 92 -12.46 -9.78 -8.47
N TYR A 93 -12.28 -10.22 -9.71
CA TYR A 93 -12.82 -9.60 -10.92
C TYR A 93 -13.48 -10.63 -11.85
N GLY A 94 -14.44 -10.18 -12.67
CA GLY A 94 -15.24 -11.01 -13.57
C GLY A 94 -15.31 -10.46 -14.99
N GLY A 95 -15.56 -11.33 -15.97
CA GLY A 95 -15.79 -10.93 -17.37
C GLY A 95 -14.52 -10.71 -18.21
N PHE A 96 -13.37 -11.18 -17.74
CA PHE A 96 -12.10 -11.11 -18.45
C PHE A 96 -11.75 -12.46 -19.12
N PRO A 97 -10.84 -12.48 -20.13
CA PRO A 97 -10.41 -13.73 -20.76
C PRO A 97 -9.77 -14.71 -19.78
N ASP A 98 -9.97 -16.02 -20.00
CA ASP A 98 -9.46 -17.09 -19.13
C ASP A 98 -7.96 -17.02 -18.85
N ASP A 99 -7.18 -16.49 -19.80
CA ASP A 99 -5.73 -16.33 -19.71
C ASP A 99 -5.33 -15.38 -18.59
N THR A 100 -6.19 -14.42 -18.23
CA THR A 100 -5.89 -13.45 -17.17
C THR A 100 -6.08 -14.04 -15.77
N TYR A 101 -6.88 -15.10 -15.64
CA TYR A 101 -6.99 -15.91 -14.40
C TYR A 101 -5.80 -16.86 -14.19
N ARG A 102 -4.86 -16.91 -15.14
CA ARG A 102 -3.61 -17.68 -15.04
C ARG A 102 -2.39 -16.80 -14.75
N LEU A 103 -2.60 -15.50 -14.51
CA LEU A 103 -1.52 -14.59 -14.13
C LEU A 103 -0.87 -15.05 -12.82
N THR A 104 0.40 -14.73 -12.66
CA THR A 104 1.15 -15.03 -11.42
C THR A 104 1.92 -13.81 -10.97
N TRP A 105 1.93 -13.57 -9.67
CA TRP A 105 2.73 -12.53 -9.04
C TRP A 105 2.97 -12.91 -7.58
N SER A 106 4.10 -13.55 -7.33
CA SER A 106 4.40 -14.22 -6.06
C SER A 106 5.23 -13.35 -5.13
N ALA A 107 4.79 -12.12 -4.89
CA ALA A 107 5.51 -11.24 -3.97
C ALA A 107 5.49 -11.83 -2.56
N PRO A 108 6.64 -11.90 -1.87
CA PRO A 108 6.66 -12.36 -0.50
C PRO A 108 5.86 -11.38 0.36
N GLY A 109 5.17 -11.91 1.36
CA GLY A 109 4.61 -11.08 2.42
C GLY A 109 5.71 -10.39 3.21
N ALA A 110 5.36 -9.32 3.93
CA ALA A 110 6.27 -8.60 4.81
C ALA A 110 5.76 -8.59 6.27
N PRO A 111 5.77 -9.72 7.01
CA PRO A 111 5.20 -9.80 8.36
C PRO A 111 5.87 -8.86 9.38
N ASP A 112 7.16 -8.59 9.23
CA ASP A 112 7.91 -7.63 10.05
C ASP A 112 7.43 -6.18 9.81
N ILE A 113 7.17 -5.83 8.55
CA ILE A 113 6.59 -4.54 8.16
C ILE A 113 5.14 -4.45 8.64
N ALA A 114 4.35 -5.51 8.50
CA ALA A 114 2.99 -5.57 8.99
C ALA A 114 2.92 -5.36 10.52
N ALA A 115 3.81 -6.01 11.27
CA ALA A 115 3.94 -5.78 12.71
C ALA A 115 4.31 -4.32 13.03
N ARG A 116 5.21 -3.71 12.25
CA ARG A 116 5.57 -2.30 12.41
C ARG A 116 4.38 -1.37 12.12
N VAL A 117 3.58 -1.65 11.10
CA VAL A 117 2.35 -0.89 10.80
C VAL A 117 1.39 -0.95 11.98
N ARG A 118 1.13 -2.14 12.54
CA ARG A 118 0.26 -2.30 13.72
C ARG A 118 0.76 -1.53 14.94
N LEU A 119 2.08 -1.54 15.19
CA LEU A 119 2.67 -0.74 16.28
C LEU A 119 2.43 0.76 16.08
N LEU A 120 2.51 1.26 14.85
CA LEU A 120 2.25 2.67 14.53
C LEU A 120 0.76 3.03 14.69
N LEU A 121 -0.14 2.15 14.27
CA LEU A 121 -1.59 2.31 14.46
C LEU A 121 -1.93 2.36 15.96
N ALA A 122 -1.41 1.42 16.74
CA ALA A 122 -1.61 1.39 18.19
C ALA A 122 -1.07 2.66 18.88
N ALA A 123 0.11 3.14 18.48
CA ALA A 123 0.66 4.40 18.98
C ALA A 123 -0.23 5.62 18.64
N ALA A 124 -0.94 5.56 17.50
CA ALA A 124 -1.93 6.54 17.10
C ALA A 124 -3.33 6.31 17.72
N LYS A 125 -3.49 5.32 18.61
CA LYS A 125 -4.76 4.92 19.23
C LYS A 125 -5.81 4.45 18.20
N ILE A 126 -5.34 3.80 17.13
CA ILE A 126 -6.17 3.16 16.12
C ILE A 126 -6.10 1.65 16.38
N ASP A 127 -7.23 1.05 16.72
CA ASP A 127 -7.33 -0.40 16.86
C ASP A 127 -7.10 -1.08 15.50
N SER A 128 -6.38 -2.20 15.52
CA SER A 128 -6.08 -2.93 14.30
C SER A 128 -5.99 -4.44 14.48
N ASP A 129 -6.55 -5.13 13.50
CA ASP A 129 -6.54 -6.58 13.36
C ASP A 129 -5.47 -7.05 12.36
N GLU A 130 -5.32 -8.37 12.28
CA GLU A 130 -4.41 -9.03 11.35
C GLU A 130 -5.12 -10.14 10.57
N ASN A 131 -4.71 -10.32 9.31
CA ASN A 131 -5.20 -11.41 8.48
C ASN A 131 -4.03 -12.12 7.80
N ALA A 132 -3.79 -13.38 8.15
CA ALA A 132 -2.70 -14.19 7.58
C ALA A 132 -3.09 -14.89 6.27
N SER A 133 -4.38 -14.93 5.94
CA SER A 133 -4.96 -15.72 4.85
C SER A 133 -5.41 -14.89 3.65
N ARG A 134 -5.50 -13.56 3.79
CA ARG A 134 -5.90 -12.64 2.74
C ARG A 134 -4.92 -12.72 1.57
N GLY A 135 -5.43 -12.95 0.36
CA GLY A 135 -4.64 -12.92 -0.86
C GLY A 135 -4.44 -11.50 -1.41
N TRP A 136 -3.58 -11.39 -2.42
CA TRP A 136 -3.41 -10.17 -3.21
C TRP A 136 -4.58 -10.03 -4.19
N ASP A 137 -5.54 -9.15 -3.90
CA ASP A 137 -6.61 -8.77 -4.83
C ASP A 137 -6.07 -8.01 -6.06
N HIS A 138 -6.89 -7.85 -7.09
CA HIS A 138 -6.42 -7.23 -8.32
C HIS A 138 -6.02 -5.77 -8.16
N GLY A 139 -6.59 -5.04 -7.19
CA GLY A 139 -6.14 -3.70 -6.82
C GLY A 139 -4.68 -3.68 -6.34
N VAL A 140 -4.18 -4.80 -5.83
CA VAL A 140 -2.78 -5.00 -5.45
C VAL A 140 -1.96 -5.59 -6.59
N PHE A 141 -2.27 -6.81 -7.04
CA PHE A 141 -1.32 -7.55 -7.89
C PHE A 141 -1.27 -7.06 -9.34
N VAL A 142 -2.36 -6.51 -9.89
CA VAL A 142 -2.38 -6.06 -11.29
C VAL A 142 -1.44 -4.89 -11.52
N PRO A 143 -1.56 -3.75 -10.81
CA PRO A 143 -0.63 -2.65 -10.99
C PRO A 143 0.80 -3.03 -10.58
N LEU A 144 0.97 -3.79 -9.48
CA LEU A 144 2.31 -4.18 -9.02
C LEU A 144 3.00 -5.18 -9.94
N LYS A 145 2.26 -6.00 -10.70
CA LYS A 145 2.85 -6.84 -11.74
C LYS A 145 3.37 -6.02 -12.92
N VAL A 146 2.81 -4.84 -13.18
CA VAL A 146 3.34 -3.89 -14.18
C VAL A 146 4.55 -3.12 -13.62
N MET A 147 4.45 -2.58 -12.40
CA MET A 147 5.53 -1.81 -11.77
C MET A 147 6.75 -2.66 -11.38
N PHE A 148 6.51 -3.85 -10.82
CA PHE A 148 7.51 -4.75 -10.24
C PHE A 148 7.27 -6.19 -10.74
N PRO A 149 7.50 -6.47 -12.03
CA PRO A 149 7.12 -7.74 -12.66
C PRO A 149 7.80 -8.97 -12.05
N ARG A 150 8.97 -8.79 -11.44
CA ARG A 150 9.73 -9.86 -10.77
C ARG A 150 9.20 -10.24 -9.39
N ALA A 151 8.22 -9.50 -8.84
CA ALA A 151 7.56 -9.82 -7.56
C ALA A 151 8.55 -10.06 -6.38
N GLU A 152 9.60 -9.26 -6.31
CA GLU A 152 10.75 -9.48 -5.42
C GLU A 152 10.79 -8.48 -4.25
N ILE A 153 9.83 -7.56 -4.18
CA ILE A 153 9.73 -6.60 -3.08
C ILE A 153 8.71 -7.15 -2.06
N PRO A 154 9.11 -7.39 -0.79
CA PRO A 154 8.20 -7.77 0.27
C PRO A 154 7.02 -6.80 0.38
N THR A 155 5.81 -7.33 0.42
CA THR A 155 4.58 -6.54 0.35
C THR A 155 3.65 -6.87 1.52
N SER A 156 3.05 -5.84 2.11
CA SER A 156 1.96 -5.96 3.07
C SER A 156 0.77 -5.17 2.52
N SER A 157 -0.36 -5.84 2.26
CA SER A 157 -1.62 -5.13 2.01
C SER A 157 -2.32 -4.82 3.34
N SER A 158 -3.17 -3.80 3.34
CA SER A 158 -4.00 -3.42 4.46
C SER A 158 -5.34 -2.87 3.97
N HIS A 159 -6.34 -2.95 4.85
CA HIS A 159 -7.54 -2.13 4.78
C HIS A 159 -7.50 -1.09 5.91
N PHE A 160 -7.98 0.13 5.63
CA PHE A 160 -8.24 1.14 6.64
C PHE A 160 -9.69 1.62 6.52
N SER A 161 -10.46 1.44 7.59
CA SER A 161 -11.87 1.86 7.65
C SER A 161 -11.99 3.39 7.61
N GLY A 162 -13.04 3.89 6.97
CA GLY A 162 -13.29 5.33 6.77
C GLY A 162 -13.46 6.15 8.05
N THR A 163 -13.47 5.52 9.23
CA THR A 163 -13.61 6.19 10.53
C THR A 163 -12.26 6.51 11.20
N LEU A 164 -11.16 6.57 10.44
CA LEU A 164 -9.88 7.12 10.92
C LEU A 164 -9.99 8.65 11.09
N VAL A 165 -10.76 9.09 12.09
CA VAL A 165 -10.73 10.46 12.57
C VAL A 165 -9.50 10.57 13.47
N PRO A 166 -8.47 11.35 13.11
CA PRO A 166 -7.35 11.55 14.01
C PRO A 166 -7.90 12.16 15.31
N PRO A 167 -7.41 11.74 16.49
CA PRO A 167 -7.94 12.18 17.79
C PRO A 167 -7.81 13.70 18.08
N ASN A 168 -7.37 14.51 17.11
CA ASN A 168 -7.18 15.95 17.24
C ASN A 168 -7.88 16.80 16.15
N THR A 169 -8.86 16.28 15.42
CA THR A 169 -9.77 17.18 14.68
C THR A 169 -10.82 17.69 15.64
N SER A 170 -10.52 18.81 16.33
CA SER A 170 -11.54 19.62 16.97
C SER A 170 -12.65 19.91 15.94
N PRO A 171 -13.94 19.78 16.29
CA PRO A 171 -14.99 20.22 15.40
C PRO A 171 -14.80 21.73 15.21
N SER A 172 -14.44 22.13 13.99
CA SER A 172 -14.40 23.55 13.64
C SER A 172 -15.81 24.10 13.82
N GLY A 173 -16.04 24.78 14.94
CA GLY A 173 -17.20 25.63 15.11
C GLY A 173 -17.21 26.62 13.96
N LYS A 174 -18.26 26.56 13.14
CA LYS A 174 -18.55 27.64 12.20
C LYS A 174 -19.09 28.84 13.00
N PRO A 175 -18.79 30.08 12.57
CA PRO A 175 -19.42 31.28 13.11
C PRO A 175 -20.92 31.31 12.85
#